data_AF-A0A9Q9ZKS1-F1
#
_entry.id   AF-A0A9Q9ZKS1-F1
#
_cell.length_a   1.000
_cell.length_b   1.000
_cell.length_c   1.000
_cell.angle_alpha   90.00
_cell.angle_beta   90.00
_cell.angle_gamma   90.00
#
_symmetry.space_group_name_H-M   'P 1'
#
loop_
_entity.id
_entity.type
_entity.pdbx_description
1 polymer ?
#
loop_
_entity_poly.entity_id
_entity_poly.type
_entity_poly.pdbx_seq_one_letter_code
_entity_poly.pdbx_strand_id
1 'polypeptide(L)'
;MYLGAATDNKASTAFGFFHQSVERNGFPLRVRGDQGVENVEMARCMFSVRGCGRGSFMSGKSVHNQRIERLWRDIWMAVTNIFYDVLHTLEEEGLLDPSNSLHMFCCHYVFLPRLQASLDSFTCGWNNHPLRTEGHRSPNQMWEIGLIQNPVPDPPESENSQDEDSDWDMTRTPDQPSIGIVVPPVDYTLTEELNAQLQAVVDPASQSQNFGRDKYLAALHFVILHS
;
A
#
# COMPACT_ATOMS: atom_id res chain seq x y z
N MET A 1 -8.83 -9.72 -0.06
CA MET A 1 -7.61 -9.00 0.39
C MET A 1 -7.23 -7.95 -0.65
N TYR A 2 -6.67 -6.82 -0.22
CA TYR A 2 -6.19 -5.74 -1.10
C TYR A 2 -4.76 -5.37 -0.67
N LEU A 3 -3.83 -5.30 -1.63
CA LEU A 3 -2.42 -4.96 -1.43
C LEU A 3 -2.01 -3.96 -2.51
N GLY A 4 -1.41 -2.85 -2.09
CA GLY A 4 -0.92 -1.81 -2.99
C GLY A 4 0.50 -1.38 -2.61
N ALA A 5 1.37 -1.25 -3.59
CA ALA A 5 2.71 -0.70 -3.44
C ALA A 5 2.70 0.79 -3.82
N ALA A 6 3.41 1.61 -3.04
CA ALA A 6 3.55 3.04 -3.27
C ALA A 6 4.97 3.51 -2.99
N THR A 7 5.31 4.68 -3.52
CA THR A 7 6.62 5.34 -3.35
C THR A 7 6.66 6.33 -2.19
N ASP A 8 5.54 6.54 -1.50
CA ASP A 8 5.43 7.40 -0.33
C ASP A 8 4.51 6.78 0.73
N ASN A 9 4.50 7.39 1.90
CA ASN A 9 3.66 6.98 3.03
C ASN A 9 2.63 8.05 3.41
N LYS A 10 2.15 8.82 2.42
CA LYS A 10 1.15 9.87 2.66
C LYS A 10 -0.21 9.26 3.02
N ALA A 11 -0.95 9.98 3.86
CA ALA A 11 -2.31 9.60 4.23
C ALA A 11 -3.24 9.50 3.00
N SER A 12 -3.08 10.41 2.03
CA SER A 12 -3.81 10.40 0.75
C SER A 12 -3.56 9.14 -0.07
N THR A 13 -2.34 8.62 -0.05
CA THR A 13 -1.95 7.41 -0.78
C THR A 13 -2.58 6.18 -0.14
N ALA A 14 -2.46 6.05 1.19
CA ALA A 14 -3.09 4.98 1.95
C ALA A 14 -4.62 5.02 1.83
N PHE A 15 -5.21 6.22 1.86
CA PHE A 15 -6.64 6.42 1.65
C PHE A 15 -7.07 6.05 0.23
N GLY A 16 -6.28 6.35 -0.80
CA GLY A 16 -6.55 5.93 -2.18
C GLY A 16 -6.68 4.42 -2.32
N PHE A 17 -5.79 3.65 -1.67
CA PHE A 17 -5.89 2.19 -1.62
C PHE A 17 -7.15 1.70 -0.90
N PHE A 18 -7.50 2.33 0.22
CA PHE A 18 -8.73 2.03 0.93
C PHE A 18 -9.97 2.32 0.10
N HIS A 19 -10.02 3.46 -0.57
CA HIS A 19 -11.13 3.87 -1.41
C HIS A 19 -11.36 2.89 -2.57
N GLN A 20 -10.31 2.48 -3.28
CA GLN A 20 -10.41 1.46 -4.33
C GLN A 20 -10.94 0.12 -3.80
N SER A 21 -10.58 -0.26 -2.57
CA SER A 21 -11.12 -1.46 -1.94
C SER A 21 -12.62 -1.31 -1.62
N VAL A 22 -13.04 -0.13 -1.17
CA VAL A 22 -14.45 0.19 -0.89
C VAL A 22 -15.28 0.20 -2.17
N GLU A 23 -14.78 0.76 -3.28
CA GLU A 23 -15.50 0.75 -4.57
C GLU A 23 -15.81 -0.67 -5.05
N ARG A 24 -14.96 -1.64 -4.71
CA ARG A 24 -15.13 -3.05 -5.11
C ARG A 24 -15.97 -3.86 -4.12
N ASN A 25 -15.89 -3.55 -2.83
CA ASN A 25 -16.41 -4.43 -1.77
C ASN A 25 -17.45 -3.76 -0.86
N GLY A 26 -17.76 -2.48 -1.07
CA GLY A 26 -18.57 -1.66 -0.19
C GLY A 26 -17.83 -1.21 1.07
N PHE A 27 -18.45 -0.31 1.82
CA PHE A 27 -17.88 0.20 3.06
C PHE A 27 -17.94 -0.86 4.17
N PRO A 28 -16.83 -1.12 4.90
CA PRO A 28 -16.88 -1.95 6.08
C PRO A 28 -17.69 -1.27 7.19
N LEU A 29 -18.13 -2.03 8.19
CA LEU A 29 -18.72 -1.47 9.42
C LEU A 29 -17.66 -0.83 10.32
N ARG A 30 -16.46 -1.41 10.34
CA ARG A 30 -15.35 -1.00 11.19
C ARG A 30 -14.02 -1.23 10.48
N VAL A 31 -13.10 -0.30 10.64
CA VAL A 31 -11.71 -0.43 10.23
C VAL A 31 -10.84 -0.49 11.49
N ARG A 32 -9.79 -1.30 11.47
CA ARG A 32 -8.78 -1.32 12.51
C ARG A 32 -7.43 -0.97 11.90
N GLY A 33 -6.75 0.00 12.48
CA GLY A 33 -5.39 0.41 12.12
C GLY A 33 -4.55 0.60 13.36
N ASP A 34 -3.27 0.91 13.17
CA ASP A 34 -2.42 1.39 14.25
C ASP A 34 -2.62 2.91 14.47
N GLN A 35 -1.69 3.53 15.20
CA GLN A 35 -1.67 4.98 15.46
C GLN A 35 -0.82 5.76 14.45
N GLY A 36 -0.66 5.24 13.23
CA GLY A 36 0.08 5.89 12.15
C GLY A 36 -0.62 7.12 11.57
N VAL A 37 0.17 8.12 11.18
CA VAL A 37 -0.33 9.36 10.55
C VAL A 37 -0.88 9.10 9.15
N GLU A 38 -0.44 8.04 8.49
CA GLU A 38 -0.94 7.57 7.20
C GLU A 38 -2.39 7.08 7.27
N ASN A 39 -2.89 6.71 8.46
CA ASN A 39 -4.24 6.19 8.63
C ASN A 39 -5.29 7.28 8.92
N VAL A 40 -4.87 8.53 9.07
CA VAL A 40 -5.74 9.64 9.51
C VAL A 40 -6.89 9.88 8.53
N GLU A 41 -6.65 9.84 7.22
CA GLU A 41 -7.70 10.07 6.22
C GLU A 41 -8.71 8.92 6.17
N MET A 42 -8.27 7.67 6.31
CA MET A 42 -9.18 6.53 6.47
C MET A 42 -10.05 6.66 7.71
N ALA A 43 -9.47 7.08 8.84
CA ALA A 43 -10.21 7.29 10.07
C ALA A 43 -11.29 8.37 9.89
N ARG A 44 -10.94 9.52 9.30
CA ARG A 44 -11.89 10.59 8.98
C ARG A 44 -13.03 10.11 8.10
N CYS A 45 -12.72 9.43 7.00
CA CYS A 45 -13.73 8.86 6.11
C CYS A 45 -14.67 7.90 6.84
N MET A 46 -14.12 6.97 7.64
CA MET A 46 -14.93 6.03 8.40
C MET A 46 -15.81 6.70 9.46
N PHE A 47 -15.37 7.79 10.08
CA PHE A 47 -16.22 8.57 11.00
C PHE A 47 -17.33 9.31 10.26
N SER A 48 -17.06 9.89 9.08
CA SER A 48 -18.08 10.54 8.26
C SER A 48 -19.13 9.55 7.76
N VAL A 49 -18.70 8.36 7.33
CA VAL A 49 -19.57 7.38 6.66
C VAL A 49 -20.30 6.47 7.65
N ARG A 50 -19.68 6.10 8.79
CA ARG A 50 -20.25 5.17 9.79
C ARG A 50 -20.55 5.82 11.15
N GLY A 51 -20.23 7.10 11.33
CA GLY A 51 -20.48 7.88 12.54
C GLY A 51 -19.42 7.71 13.64
N CYS A 52 -19.38 8.64 14.59
CA CYS A 52 -18.48 8.63 15.74
C CYS A 52 -18.99 7.71 16.89
N GLY A 53 -18.09 7.33 17.81
CA GLY A 53 -18.46 6.64 19.07
C GLY A 53 -18.86 5.15 18.95
N ARG A 54 -18.85 4.56 17.75
CA ARG A 54 -19.30 3.16 17.50
C ARG A 54 -18.17 2.18 17.19
N GLY A 55 -16.93 2.67 17.21
CA GLY A 55 -15.74 1.94 16.75
C GLY A 55 -15.61 1.85 15.23
N SER A 56 -16.10 2.85 14.49
CA SER A 56 -16.01 2.93 13.01
C SER A 56 -14.56 2.88 12.52
N PHE A 57 -13.67 3.55 13.24
CA PHE A 57 -12.23 3.33 13.16
C PHE A 57 -11.70 3.00 14.56
N MET A 58 -10.93 1.91 14.66
CA MET A 58 -10.31 1.46 15.91
C MET A 58 -8.80 1.56 15.76
N SER A 59 -8.20 2.53 16.44
CA SER A 59 -6.75 2.61 16.55
C SER A 59 -6.26 1.85 17.77
N GLY A 60 -5.14 1.15 17.66
CA GLY A 60 -4.51 0.46 18.78
C GLY A 60 -3.04 0.15 18.54
N LYS A 61 -2.31 -0.24 19.59
CA LYS A 61 -0.90 -0.63 19.46
C LYS A 61 -0.73 -1.78 18.46
N SER A 62 0.31 -1.74 17.62
CA SER A 62 0.61 -2.78 16.61
C SER A 62 0.64 -4.20 17.19
N VAL A 63 1.03 -4.40 18.45
CA VAL A 63 0.98 -5.74 19.12
C VAL A 63 -0.41 -6.39 19.16
N HIS A 64 -1.48 -5.60 19.02
CA HIS A 64 -2.86 -6.11 18.96
C HIS A 64 -3.34 -6.39 17.52
N ASN A 65 -2.55 -6.02 16.51
CA ASN A 65 -2.86 -6.17 15.09
C ASN A 65 -2.36 -7.54 14.56
N GLN A 66 -2.47 -8.60 15.37
CA GLN A 66 -1.88 -9.92 15.12
C GLN A 66 -2.22 -10.53 13.75
N ARG A 67 -3.44 -10.30 13.24
CA ARG A 67 -3.89 -10.84 11.94
C ARG A 67 -3.13 -10.22 10.78
N ILE A 68 -2.96 -8.89 10.78
CA ILE A 68 -2.21 -8.20 9.73
C ILE A 68 -0.71 -8.48 9.88
N GLU A 69 -0.20 -8.58 11.11
CA GLU A 69 1.20 -8.99 11.36
C GLU A 69 1.50 -10.43 10.91
N ARG A 70 0.51 -11.33 10.94
CA ARG A 70 0.66 -12.67 10.36
C ARG A 70 0.68 -12.60 8.83
N LEU A 71 -0.23 -11.82 8.24
CA LEU A 71 -0.29 -11.64 6.79
C LEU A 71 1.02 -11.02 6.26
N TRP A 72 1.57 -10.02 6.95
CA TRP A 72 2.86 -9.42 6.60
C TRP A 72 4.01 -10.42 6.58
N ARG A 73 4.02 -11.40 7.50
CA ARG A 73 5.00 -12.50 7.45
C ARG A 73 4.82 -13.40 6.23
N ASP A 74 3.58 -13.70 5.85
CA ASP A 74 3.32 -14.51 4.65
C ASP A 74 3.71 -13.75 3.36
N ILE A 75 3.44 -12.44 3.31
CA ILE A 75 3.89 -11.55 2.22
C ILE A 75 5.41 -11.46 2.17
N TRP A 76 6.07 -11.36 3.33
CA TRP A 76 7.53 -11.34 3.41
C TRP A 76 8.15 -12.58 2.80
N MET A 77 7.68 -13.75 3.23
CA MET A 77 8.21 -15.04 2.78
C MET A 77 7.96 -15.31 1.29
N ALA A 78 6.88 -14.76 0.73
CA ALA A 78 6.45 -15.07 -0.64
C ALA A 78 6.82 -14.00 -1.67
N VAL A 79 6.94 -12.73 -1.25
CA VAL A 79 7.03 -11.60 -2.17
C VAL A 79 8.17 -10.66 -1.80
N THR A 80 8.11 -9.99 -0.64
CA THR A 80 8.95 -8.81 -0.42
C THR A 80 10.40 -9.13 -0.09
N ASN A 81 10.72 -10.35 0.39
CA ASN A 81 12.11 -10.74 0.64
C ASN A 81 12.97 -10.71 -0.63
N ILE A 82 12.43 -11.11 -1.78
CA ILE A 82 13.15 -11.10 -3.07
C ILE A 82 13.58 -9.66 -3.42
N PHE A 83 12.66 -8.71 -3.29
CA PHE A 83 12.95 -7.31 -3.58
C PHE A 83 13.90 -6.70 -2.55
N TYR A 84 13.73 -7.04 -1.28
CA TYR A 84 14.64 -6.64 -0.21
C TYR A 84 16.08 -7.08 -0.50
N ASP A 85 16.29 -8.36 -0.83
CA ASP A 85 17.62 -8.92 -1.09
C ASP A 85 18.28 -8.24 -2.31
N VAL A 86 17.53 -8.04 -3.40
CA VAL A 86 18.05 -7.42 -4.63
C VAL A 86 18.40 -5.94 -4.42
N LEU A 87 17.54 -5.19 -3.74
CA LEU A 87 17.76 -3.76 -3.50
C LEU A 87 18.94 -3.55 -2.55
N HIS A 88 19.07 -4.35 -1.49
CA HIS A 88 20.23 -4.26 -0.61
C HIS A 88 21.52 -4.72 -1.29
N THR A 89 21.48 -5.75 -2.13
CA THR A 89 22.66 -6.15 -2.92
C THR A 89 23.11 -5.02 -3.85
N LEU A 90 22.16 -4.31 -4.49
CA LEU A 90 22.46 -3.13 -5.32
C LEU A 90 23.07 -1.99 -4.50
N GLU A 91 22.58 -1.77 -3.29
CA GLU A 91 23.10 -0.75 -2.36
C GLU A 91 24.52 -1.10 -1.87
N GLU A 92 24.75 -2.33 -1.43
CA GLU A 92 26.05 -2.82 -0.96
C GLU A 92 27.14 -2.75 -2.05
N GLU A 93 26.75 -2.94 -3.31
CA GLU A 93 27.65 -2.83 -4.46
C GLU A 93 27.82 -1.39 -4.97
N GLY A 94 27.13 -0.42 -4.36
CA GLY A 94 27.18 1.00 -4.76
C GLY A 94 26.46 1.32 -6.08
N LEU A 95 25.58 0.43 -6.55
CA LEU A 95 24.79 0.59 -7.78
C LEU A 95 23.43 1.26 -7.53
N LEU A 96 22.97 1.27 -6.29
CA LEU A 96 21.80 2.00 -5.80
C LEU A 96 22.23 2.88 -4.64
N ASP A 97 21.87 4.16 -4.70
CA ASP A 97 22.14 5.12 -3.64
C ASP A 97 20.79 5.74 -3.25
N PRO A 98 20.23 5.42 -2.07
CA PRO A 98 18.96 5.97 -1.62
C PRO A 98 18.91 7.49 -1.50
N SER A 99 20.08 8.15 -1.41
CA SER A 99 20.18 9.62 -1.39
C SER A 99 20.21 10.25 -2.78
N ASN A 100 20.39 9.44 -3.84
CA ASN A 100 20.44 9.90 -5.21
C ASN A 100 19.06 9.78 -5.88
N SER A 101 18.47 10.93 -6.24
CA SER A 101 17.12 10.99 -6.81
C SER A 101 17.01 10.30 -8.18
N LEU A 102 18.08 10.27 -8.99
CA LEU A 102 18.11 9.54 -10.26
C LEU A 102 18.08 8.03 -10.02
N HIS A 103 18.85 7.54 -9.05
CA HIS A 103 18.85 6.12 -8.68
C HIS A 103 17.47 5.71 -8.15
N MET A 104 16.89 6.52 -7.25
CA MET A 104 15.55 6.28 -6.71
C MET A 104 14.46 6.34 -7.78
N PHE A 105 14.56 7.24 -8.76
CA PHE A 105 13.66 7.27 -9.92
C PHE A 105 13.73 5.96 -10.71
N CYS A 106 14.94 5.52 -11.10
CA CYS A 106 15.12 4.28 -11.86
C CYS A 106 14.67 3.05 -11.05
N CYS A 107 14.90 3.08 -9.74
CA CYS A 107 14.47 2.04 -8.81
C CYS A 107 12.93 1.95 -8.79
N HIS A 108 12.22 3.07 -8.58
CA HIS A 108 10.76 3.10 -8.60
C HIS A 108 10.20 2.70 -9.97
N TYR A 109 10.79 3.22 -11.07
CA TYR A 109 10.38 2.90 -12.43
C TYR A 109 10.38 1.39 -12.70
N VAL A 110 11.40 0.68 -12.22
CA VAL A 110 11.56 -0.77 -12.45
C VAL A 110 10.86 -1.62 -11.40
N PHE A 111 11.15 -1.39 -10.12
CA PHE A 111 10.76 -2.32 -9.07
C PHE A 111 9.33 -2.12 -8.58
N LEU A 112 8.76 -0.91 -8.67
CA LEU A 112 7.38 -0.66 -8.23
C LEU A 112 6.34 -1.48 -9.02
N PRO A 113 6.31 -1.45 -10.38
CA PRO A 113 5.34 -2.25 -11.13
C PRO A 113 5.57 -3.76 -10.95
N ARG A 114 6.83 -4.18 -10.77
CA ARG A 114 7.18 -5.59 -10.52
C ARG A 114 6.68 -6.07 -9.15
N LEU A 115 6.91 -5.27 -8.11
CA LEU A 115 6.41 -5.54 -6.76
C LEU A 115 4.89 -5.61 -6.78
N GLN A 116 4.21 -4.67 -7.43
CA GLN A 116 2.75 -4.70 -7.56
C GLN A 116 2.27 -5.97 -8.26
N ALA A 117 2.89 -6.38 -9.37
CA ALA A 117 2.50 -7.62 -10.06
C ALA A 117 2.68 -8.88 -9.19
N SER A 118 3.73 -8.93 -8.38
CA SER A 118 3.94 -10.01 -7.40
C SER A 118 2.89 -9.99 -6.28
N LEU A 119 2.53 -8.80 -5.78
CA LEU A 119 1.47 -8.62 -4.78
C LEU A 119 0.09 -9.00 -5.34
N ASP A 120 -0.19 -8.69 -6.60
CA ASP A 120 -1.43 -9.06 -7.29
C ASP A 120 -1.52 -10.59 -7.45
N SER A 121 -0.42 -11.22 -7.84
CA SER A 121 -0.31 -12.69 -7.95
C SER A 121 -0.52 -13.37 -6.60
N PHE A 122 0.13 -12.85 -5.55
CA PHE A 122 -0.07 -13.32 -4.17
C PHE A 122 -1.53 -13.14 -3.74
N THR A 123 -2.14 -11.99 -4.04
CA THR A 123 -3.53 -11.70 -3.71
C THR A 123 -4.49 -12.66 -4.40
N CYS A 124 -4.26 -12.97 -5.68
CA CYS A 124 -5.04 -13.95 -6.43
C CYS A 124 -4.93 -15.36 -5.81
N GLY A 125 -3.72 -15.82 -5.51
CA GLY A 125 -3.50 -17.10 -4.85
C GLY A 125 -4.12 -17.16 -3.45
N TRP A 126 -3.89 -16.13 -2.65
CA TRP A 126 -4.41 -16.04 -1.29
C TRP A 126 -5.94 -15.99 -1.25
N ASN A 127 -6.60 -15.21 -2.12
CA ASN A 127 -8.06 -15.11 -2.06
C ASN A 127 -8.78 -16.39 -2.53
N ASN A 128 -8.10 -17.24 -3.31
CA ASN A 128 -8.70 -18.42 -3.94
C ASN A 128 -8.20 -19.77 -3.39
N HIS A 129 -7.19 -19.80 -2.51
CA HIS A 129 -6.72 -21.06 -1.93
C HIS A 129 -7.73 -21.66 -0.92
N PRO A 130 -7.90 -22.99 -0.89
CA PRO A 130 -8.81 -23.64 0.04
C PRO A 130 -8.23 -23.68 1.46
N LEU A 131 -9.02 -23.24 2.44
CA LEU A 131 -8.67 -23.37 3.86
C LEU A 131 -9.17 -24.69 4.42
N ARG A 132 -8.25 -25.56 4.85
CA ARG A 132 -8.57 -26.88 5.41
C ARG A 132 -9.49 -26.79 6.64
N THR A 133 -9.29 -25.79 7.50
CA THR A 133 -10.09 -25.60 8.72
C THR A 133 -11.51 -25.07 8.44
N GLU A 134 -11.73 -24.51 7.26
CA GLU A 134 -13.00 -23.88 6.85
C GLU A 134 -13.74 -24.75 5.81
N GLY A 135 -13.59 -26.08 5.93
CA GLY A 135 -14.24 -27.02 5.03
C GLY A 135 -13.77 -26.90 3.57
N HIS A 136 -12.50 -26.56 3.35
CA HIS A 136 -11.89 -26.34 2.03
C HIS A 136 -12.47 -25.17 1.23
N ARG A 137 -13.16 -24.23 1.89
CA ARG A 137 -13.60 -22.99 1.24
C ARG A 137 -12.44 -22.01 1.10
N SER A 138 -12.46 -21.23 0.01
CA SER A 138 -11.53 -20.12 -0.16
C SER A 138 -11.98 -18.87 0.62
N PRO A 139 -11.06 -17.93 0.91
CA PRO A 139 -11.42 -16.61 1.44
C PRO A 139 -12.54 -15.91 0.67
N ASN A 140 -12.53 -15.95 -0.65
CA ASN A 140 -13.60 -15.39 -1.48
C ASN A 140 -14.95 -16.10 -1.27
N GLN A 141 -14.96 -17.43 -1.24
CA GLN A 141 -16.20 -18.19 -0.99
C GLN A 141 -16.78 -17.89 0.40
N MET A 142 -15.92 -17.80 1.42
CA MET A 142 -16.38 -17.43 2.76
C MET A 142 -16.89 -16.00 2.82
N TRP A 143 -16.27 -15.08 2.09
CA TRP A 143 -16.72 -13.70 1.97
C TRP A 143 -18.12 -13.61 1.37
N GLU A 144 -18.36 -14.27 0.24
CA GLU A 144 -19.67 -14.31 -0.43
C GLU A 144 -20.76 -14.92 0.48
N ILE A 145 -20.45 -16.05 1.12
CA ILE A 145 -21.37 -16.69 2.09
C ILE A 145 -21.65 -15.73 3.26
N GLY A 146 -20.61 -15.07 3.77
CA GLY A 146 -20.71 -14.11 4.87
C GLY A 146 -21.62 -12.93 4.53
N LEU A 147 -21.51 -12.38 3.32
CA LEU A 147 -22.35 -11.29 2.83
C LEU A 147 -23.83 -11.71 2.68
N ILE A 148 -24.08 -12.93 2.19
CA ILE A 148 -25.45 -13.46 2.07
C ILE A 148 -26.08 -13.67 3.46
N GLN A 149 -25.30 -14.18 4.41
CA GLN A 149 -25.79 -14.48 5.77
C GLN A 149 -25.92 -13.22 6.64
N ASN A 150 -25.03 -12.24 6.45
CA ASN A 150 -24.96 -11.03 7.24
C ASN A 150 -24.74 -9.82 6.32
N PRO A 151 -25.80 -9.34 5.63
CA PRO A 151 -25.69 -8.18 4.77
C PRO A 151 -25.18 -6.97 5.54
N VAL A 152 -24.20 -6.28 4.98
CA VAL A 152 -23.69 -5.02 5.55
C VAL A 152 -24.59 -3.90 5.02
N PRO A 153 -25.27 -3.13 5.89
CA PRO A 153 -26.07 -2.00 5.43
C PRO A 153 -25.19 -0.97 4.72
N ASP A 154 -25.73 -0.37 3.66
CA ASP A 154 -25.11 0.80 3.07
C ASP A 154 -24.97 1.91 4.12
N PRO A 155 -23.94 2.76 4.02
CA PRO A 155 -23.89 3.97 4.82
C PRO A 155 -25.17 4.78 4.64
N PRO A 156 -25.71 5.39 5.71
CA PRO A 156 -26.81 6.34 5.54
C PRO A 156 -26.39 7.41 4.55
N GLU A 157 -27.29 7.80 3.64
CA GLU A 157 -27.07 8.95 2.77
C GLU A 157 -26.69 10.13 3.67
N SER A 158 -25.58 10.78 3.37
CA SER A 158 -25.13 11.95 4.13
C SER A 158 -26.16 13.06 3.94
N GLU A 159 -27.12 13.20 4.86
CA GLU A 159 -27.68 14.51 5.14
C GLU A 159 -26.48 15.41 5.46
N ASN A 160 -26.39 16.57 4.81
CA ASN A 160 -25.37 17.58 5.09
C ASN A 160 -25.43 17.95 6.59
N SER A 161 -24.78 17.16 7.43
CA SER A 161 -24.56 17.49 8.83
C SER A 161 -23.53 18.60 8.81
N GLN A 162 -24.04 19.82 8.96
CA GLN A 162 -23.27 20.98 9.37
C GLN A 162 -22.22 20.52 10.38
N ASP A 163 -20.98 20.93 10.17
CA ASP A 163 -19.84 20.67 11.04
C ASP A 163 -20.18 21.12 12.47
N GLU A 164 -20.84 20.26 13.24
CA GLU A 164 -20.83 20.35 14.69
C GLU A 164 -19.45 19.88 15.08
N ASP A 165 -18.63 20.88 15.40
CA ASP A 165 -17.31 20.83 16.00
C ASP A 165 -17.35 19.88 17.21
N SER A 166 -17.32 18.58 16.92
CA SER A 166 -17.30 17.52 17.90
C SER A 166 -15.90 17.52 18.45
N ASP A 167 -15.71 18.36 19.47
CA ASP A 167 -14.59 18.48 20.40
C ASP A 167 -13.72 17.22 20.40
N TRP A 168 -12.87 17.12 19.39
CA TRP A 168 -11.84 16.12 19.29
C TRP A 168 -10.76 16.67 20.20
N ASP A 169 -10.96 16.47 21.49
CA ASP A 169 -10.00 16.73 22.55
C ASP A 169 -8.79 15.82 22.31
N MET A 170 -8.02 16.20 21.30
CA MET A 170 -6.59 16.07 21.30
C MET A 170 -6.14 16.91 22.49
N THR A 171 -5.98 16.25 23.62
CA THR A 171 -4.87 16.55 24.52
C THR A 171 -3.55 16.29 23.77
N ARG A 172 -3.32 16.99 22.65
CA ARG A 172 -2.01 17.26 22.09
C ARG A 172 -1.45 18.32 22.99
N THR A 173 -0.54 17.92 23.86
CA THR A 173 0.53 18.84 24.22
C THR A 173 1.17 19.31 22.91
N PRO A 174 1.29 20.63 22.66
CA PRO A 174 1.74 21.18 21.37
C PRO A 174 3.19 20.82 20.96
N ASP A 175 3.88 20.00 21.75
CA ASP A 175 5.33 19.80 21.71
C ASP A 175 5.78 18.35 21.46
N GLN A 176 4.89 17.45 21.03
CA GLN A 176 5.35 16.16 20.51
C GLN A 176 5.66 16.26 19.02
N PRO A 177 6.95 16.27 18.61
CA PRO A 177 7.29 16.14 17.19
C PRO A 177 6.65 14.87 16.64
N SER A 178 6.10 14.94 15.43
CA SER A 178 5.48 13.80 14.76
C SER A 178 6.47 12.63 14.72
N ILE A 179 6.24 11.60 15.53
CA ILE A 179 7.06 10.37 15.59
C ILE A 179 6.68 9.44 14.41
N GLY A 180 6.51 10.02 13.23
CA GLY A 180 6.25 9.29 11.99
C GLY A 180 7.51 9.31 11.14
N ILE A 181 7.91 8.17 10.59
CA ILE A 181 8.87 8.14 9.50
C ILE A 181 8.21 8.87 8.33
N VAL A 182 8.91 9.78 7.65
CA VAL A 182 8.43 10.44 6.42
C VAL A 182 9.33 9.97 5.29
N VAL A 183 8.75 9.37 4.26
CA VAL A 183 9.50 8.98 3.06
C VAL A 183 9.71 10.23 2.20
N PRO A 184 10.97 10.63 1.91
CA PRO A 184 11.23 11.79 1.06
C PRO A 184 10.66 11.60 -0.35
N PRO A 185 10.09 12.64 -0.97
CA PRO A 185 9.72 12.57 -2.37
C PRO A 185 10.95 12.40 -3.26
N VAL A 186 10.80 11.69 -4.37
CA VAL A 186 11.85 11.59 -5.38
C VAL A 186 11.75 12.78 -6.32
N ASP A 187 12.61 13.76 -6.12
CA ASP A 187 12.70 14.96 -6.94
C ASP A 187 13.58 14.69 -8.18
N TYR A 188 13.05 13.89 -9.11
CA TYR A 188 13.69 13.65 -10.40
C TYR A 188 12.63 13.46 -11.50
N THR A 189 12.63 14.35 -12.48
CA THR A 189 11.68 14.34 -13.60
C THR A 189 12.42 14.33 -14.92
N LEU A 190 12.21 13.27 -15.70
CA LEU A 190 12.63 13.23 -17.09
C LEU A 190 11.73 14.11 -17.95
N THR A 191 12.26 14.61 -19.07
CA THR A 191 11.41 15.18 -20.13
C THR A 191 10.46 14.10 -20.66
N GLU A 192 9.28 14.51 -21.15
CA GLU A 192 8.30 13.55 -21.70
C GLU A 192 8.89 12.70 -22.83
N GLU A 193 9.71 13.31 -23.68
CA GLU A 193 10.43 12.65 -24.78
C GLU A 193 11.38 11.57 -24.26
N LEU A 194 12.19 11.89 -23.24
CA LEU A 194 13.16 10.95 -22.69
C LEU A 194 12.47 9.83 -21.91
N ASN A 195 11.37 10.13 -21.23
CA ASN A 195 10.54 9.11 -20.57
C ASN A 195 9.91 8.15 -21.59
N ALA A 196 9.41 8.65 -22.72
CA ALA A 196 8.88 7.81 -23.79
C ALA A 196 9.96 6.91 -24.41
N GLN A 197 11.19 7.44 -24.59
CA GLN A 197 12.32 6.63 -25.06
C GLN A 197 12.73 5.57 -24.03
N LEU A 198 12.79 5.92 -22.74
CA LEU A 198 13.06 4.96 -21.68
C LEU A 198 12.04 3.81 -21.71
N GLN A 199 10.75 4.13 -21.82
CA GLN A 199 9.67 3.14 -21.92
C GLN A 199 9.76 2.25 -23.16
N ALA A 200 10.25 2.79 -24.29
CA ALA A 200 10.46 2.01 -25.50
C ALA A 200 11.65 1.03 -25.37
N VAL A 201 12.66 1.37 -24.56
CA VAL A 201 13.89 0.58 -24.41
C VAL A 201 13.82 -0.40 -23.24
N VAL A 202 13.24 0.02 -22.12
CA VAL A 202 13.20 -0.74 -20.86
C VAL A 202 11.75 -0.92 -20.43
N ASP A 203 11.15 -2.04 -20.82
CA ASP A 203 9.87 -2.45 -20.23
C ASP A 203 10.11 -3.06 -18.84
N PRO A 204 9.66 -2.41 -17.74
CA PRO A 204 9.86 -2.93 -16.39
C PRO A 204 9.05 -4.20 -16.11
N ALA A 205 7.92 -4.41 -16.81
CA ALA A 205 7.06 -5.57 -16.64
C ALA A 205 7.55 -6.81 -17.42
N SER A 206 8.42 -6.61 -18.41
CA SER A 206 9.02 -7.72 -19.17
C SER A 206 9.83 -8.68 -18.29
N GLN A 207 10.02 -9.92 -18.74
CA GLN A 207 10.79 -10.92 -18.00
C GLN A 207 12.20 -10.41 -17.66
N SER A 208 12.64 -10.70 -16.43
CA SER A 208 13.97 -10.36 -15.92
C SER A 208 14.74 -11.63 -15.63
N GLN A 209 16.05 -11.57 -15.85
CA GLN A 209 16.96 -12.66 -15.56
C GLN A 209 17.46 -12.63 -14.11
N ASN A 210 17.39 -11.47 -13.44
CA ASN A 210 17.91 -11.27 -12.10
C ASN A 210 16.96 -10.40 -11.25
N PHE A 211 15.71 -10.85 -11.11
CA PHE A 211 14.71 -10.26 -10.20
C PHE A 211 14.46 -8.74 -10.36
N GLY A 212 14.71 -8.17 -11.53
CA GLY A 212 14.56 -6.76 -11.87
C GLY A 212 15.88 -6.00 -11.93
N ARG A 213 16.97 -6.56 -11.41
CA ARG A 213 18.30 -5.93 -11.40
C ARG A 213 18.81 -5.58 -12.80
N ASP A 214 18.71 -6.50 -13.75
CA ASP A 214 19.10 -6.27 -15.16
C ASP A 214 18.34 -5.11 -15.78
N LYS A 215 17.04 -4.98 -15.45
CA LYS A 215 16.19 -3.89 -15.93
C LYS A 215 16.55 -2.56 -15.26
N TYR A 216 16.82 -2.58 -13.96
CA TYR A 216 17.27 -1.41 -13.21
C TYR A 216 18.57 -0.86 -13.78
N LEU A 217 19.57 -1.72 -14.01
CA LEU A 217 20.86 -1.29 -14.58
C LEU A 217 20.71 -0.76 -16.01
N ALA A 218 19.83 -1.38 -16.82
CA ALA A 218 19.53 -0.88 -18.15
C ALA A 218 18.86 0.51 -18.12
N ALA A 219 17.89 0.72 -17.23
CA ALA A 219 17.23 2.01 -17.04
C ALA A 219 18.24 3.08 -16.55
N LEU A 220 19.04 2.74 -15.54
CA LEU A 220 20.04 3.62 -14.97
C LEU A 220 21.07 4.05 -16.03
N HIS A 221 21.60 3.09 -16.79
CA HIS A 221 22.55 3.37 -17.87
C HIS A 221 21.91 4.22 -18.99
N PHE A 222 20.66 3.93 -19.37
CA PHE A 222 19.95 4.73 -20.36
C PHE A 222 19.81 6.18 -19.90
N VAL A 223 19.35 6.40 -18.67
CA VAL A 223 19.14 7.75 -18.13
C VAL A 223 20.47 8.50 -18.03
N ILE A 224 21.53 7.89 -17.48
CA ILE A 224 22.85 8.53 -17.37
C ILE A 224 23.41 8.97 -18.74
N LEU A 225 23.14 8.24 -19.82
CA LEU A 225 23.63 8.59 -21.15
C LEU A 225 22.85 9.71 -21.86
N HIS A 226 21.62 9.97 -21.42
CA HIS A 226 20.68 10.85 -22.13
C HIS A 226 20.14 12.00 -21.27
N SER A 227 20.60 12.12 -20.01
CA SER A 227 20.34 13.26 -19.13
C SER A 227 21.55 14.19 -19.04
#